data_AF-A0A9P6N0R4-F1
#
_entry.id   AF-A0A9P6N0R4-F1
#
_cell.length_a   1.000
_cell.length_b   1.000
_cell.length_c   1.000
_cell.angle_alpha   90.00
_cell.angle_beta   90.00
_cell.angle_gamma   90.00
#
_symmetry.space_group_name_H-M   'P 1'
#
loop_
_entity.id
_entity.type
_entity.pdbx_description
1 polymer ?
#
loop_
_entity_poly.entity_id
_entity_poly.type
_entity_poly.pdbx_seq_one_letter_code
_entity_poly.pdbx_strand_id
1 'polypeptide(L)'
;MAQKAPVDAMTTRHILFLVFMHGLGAMILDGAINFGLAVAMYKTTSQPIHLWSFPNTLAGDATVTVIIQQTLTWILDQLSVRSDVKKGVVAPLRMSKNANVVLRWFVGVDSPKFGQKKTVKEFLIFHGQRVLVLILATWVVYWPIAMGILAGLKNNGIGVDTRGVGGDFNNWPLPEIFKGVYGFALGATTPFVSYVQLIYLGETANPDSESELPARVADGENDEAKLTDH
;
A
#
# COMPACT_ATOMS: atom_id res chain seq x y z
N MET A 1 7.35 18.46 14.24
CA MET A 1 6.37 19.28 13.50
C MET A 1 4.98 18.93 14.03
N ALA A 2 4.07 19.91 14.11
CA ALA A 2 2.71 19.68 14.57
C ALA A 2 1.89 18.88 13.54
N GLN A 3 0.92 18.10 14.03
CA GLN A 3 -0.04 17.38 13.18
C GLN A 3 -0.89 18.38 12.38
N LYS A 4 -1.15 18.06 11.11
CA LYS A 4 -1.95 18.91 10.23
C LYS A 4 -3.43 18.53 10.30
N ALA A 5 -4.31 19.53 10.22
CA ALA A 5 -5.75 19.33 10.13
C ALA A 5 -6.12 18.56 8.82
N PRO A 6 -7.19 17.75 8.83
CA PRO A 6 -7.70 17.11 7.63
C PRO A 6 -8.12 18.13 6.56
N VAL A 7 -7.89 17.81 5.29
CA VAL A 7 -8.24 18.69 4.17
C VAL A 7 -9.21 18.02 3.20
N ASP A 8 -10.07 18.83 2.57
CA ASP A 8 -11.13 18.34 1.66
C ASP A 8 -10.64 18.03 0.24
N ALA A 9 -9.42 18.46 -0.11
CA ALA A 9 -8.87 18.32 -1.46
C ALA A 9 -7.41 17.91 -1.43
N MET A 10 -7.02 17.09 -2.43
CA MET A 10 -5.61 16.75 -2.63
C MET A 10 -4.81 18.00 -3.00
N THR A 11 -3.70 18.18 -2.30
CA THR A 11 -2.70 19.20 -2.64
C THR A 11 -1.55 18.58 -3.41
N THR A 12 -0.69 19.41 -4.02
CA THR A 12 0.54 18.95 -4.70
C THR A 12 1.41 18.08 -3.78
N ARG A 13 1.44 18.37 -2.48
CA ARG A 13 2.18 17.56 -1.50
C ARG A 13 1.62 16.14 -1.39
N HIS A 14 0.31 15.95 -1.48
CA HIS A 14 -0.30 14.62 -1.49
C HIS A 14 0.07 13.85 -2.75
N ILE A 15 0.03 14.52 -3.91
CA ILE A 15 0.40 13.90 -5.19
C ILE A 15 1.86 13.46 -5.16
N LEU A 16 2.79 14.33 -4.71
CA LEU A 16 4.20 13.99 -4.59
C LEU A 16 4.43 12.83 -3.61
N PHE A 17 3.75 12.86 -2.46
CA PHE A 17 3.80 11.80 -1.45
C PHE A 17 3.33 10.45 -2.02
N LEU A 18 2.19 10.43 -2.70
CA LEU A 18 1.61 9.21 -3.26
C LEU A 18 2.41 8.68 -4.46
N VAL A 19 2.86 9.55 -5.36
CA VAL A 19 3.55 9.13 -6.59
C VAL A 19 5.00 8.73 -6.33
N PHE A 20 5.76 9.53 -5.57
CA PHE A 20 7.19 9.26 -5.39
C PHE A 20 7.46 8.32 -4.23
N MET A 21 6.87 8.58 -3.06
CA MET A 21 7.19 7.80 -1.86
C MET A 21 6.44 6.47 -1.85
N HIS A 22 5.12 6.51 -1.99
CA HIS A 22 4.29 5.29 -2.00
C HIS A 22 4.09 4.69 -3.39
N GLY A 23 4.54 5.35 -4.46
CA GLY A 23 4.48 4.80 -5.82
C GLY A 23 5.85 4.26 -6.20
N LEU A 24 6.69 5.12 -6.77
CA LEU A 24 8.00 4.72 -7.28
C LEU A 24 8.89 4.07 -6.20
N GLY A 25 8.92 4.63 -4.99
CA GLY A 25 9.67 4.07 -3.86
C GLY A 25 9.21 2.65 -3.51
N ALA A 26 7.89 2.44 -3.42
CA ALA A 26 7.31 1.13 -3.16
C ALA A 26 7.58 0.14 -4.29
N MET A 27 7.39 0.55 -5.55
CA MET A 27 7.68 -0.29 -6.72
C MET A 27 9.15 -0.76 -6.74
N ILE A 28 10.10 0.14 -6.51
CA ILE A 28 11.53 -0.21 -6.47
C ILE A 28 11.81 -1.18 -5.32
N LEU A 29 11.30 -0.88 -4.12
CA LEU A 29 11.51 -1.71 -2.93
C LEU A 29 10.92 -3.12 -3.13
N ASP A 30 9.68 -3.20 -3.60
CA ASP A 30 8.99 -4.46 -3.83
C ASP A 30 9.68 -5.27 -4.93
N GLY A 31 10.11 -4.63 -6.01
CA GLY A 31 10.88 -5.29 -7.06
C GLY A 31 12.22 -5.82 -6.55
N ALA A 32 12.95 -5.05 -5.75
CA ALA A 32 14.24 -5.46 -5.19
C ALA A 32 14.11 -6.63 -4.19
N ILE A 33 13.14 -6.58 -3.28
CA ILE A 33 12.86 -7.67 -2.32
C ILE A 33 12.46 -8.93 -3.08
N ASN A 34 11.55 -8.81 -4.04
CA ASN A 34 11.08 -9.94 -4.81
C ASN A 34 12.21 -10.58 -5.62
N PHE A 35 13.01 -9.77 -6.31
CA PHE A 35 14.22 -10.24 -7.01
C PHE A 35 15.16 -10.97 -6.06
N GLY A 36 15.51 -10.37 -4.92
CA GLY A 36 16.41 -10.97 -3.93
C GLY A 36 15.92 -12.33 -3.39
N LEU A 37 14.62 -12.44 -3.10
CA LEU A 37 14.00 -13.71 -2.70
C LEU A 37 14.09 -14.76 -3.82
N ALA A 38 13.85 -14.35 -5.07
CA ALA A 38 13.96 -15.24 -6.22
C ALA A 38 15.41 -15.71 -6.43
N VAL A 39 16.42 -14.84 -6.24
CA VAL A 39 17.83 -15.26 -6.23
C VAL A 39 18.07 -16.32 -5.15
N ALA A 40 17.58 -16.10 -3.94
CA ALA A 40 17.74 -17.06 -2.85
C ALA A 40 17.08 -18.41 -3.16
N MET A 41 15.92 -18.41 -3.81
CA MET A 41 15.15 -19.62 -4.14
C MET A 41 15.67 -20.36 -5.37
N TYR A 42 15.88 -19.67 -6.48
CA TYR A 42 16.09 -20.27 -7.80
C TYR A 42 17.56 -20.44 -8.16
N LYS A 43 18.44 -19.60 -7.62
CA LYS A 43 19.88 -19.76 -7.86
C LYS A 43 20.47 -20.93 -7.09
N THR A 44 19.94 -21.22 -5.90
CA THR A 44 20.50 -22.23 -4.98
C THR A 44 19.86 -23.61 -5.13
N THR A 45 18.76 -23.73 -5.88
CA THR A 45 18.03 -24.98 -6.05
C THR A 45 18.62 -25.86 -7.16
N SER A 46 18.60 -27.18 -6.92
CA SER A 46 18.93 -28.21 -7.91
C SER A 46 17.69 -28.78 -8.61
N GLN A 47 16.50 -28.37 -8.19
CA GLN A 47 15.23 -28.86 -8.71
C GLN A 47 14.77 -28.01 -9.91
N PRO A 48 14.14 -28.62 -10.94
CA PRO A 48 13.69 -27.90 -12.12
C PRO A 48 12.61 -26.86 -11.78
N ILE A 49 12.73 -25.70 -12.41
CA ILE A 49 11.78 -24.59 -12.34
C ILE A 49 10.83 -24.71 -13.52
N HIS A 50 9.54 -24.82 -13.23
CA HIS A 50 8.49 -24.98 -14.22
C HIS A 50 7.59 -23.76 -14.24
N LEU A 51 6.92 -23.53 -15.37
CA LEU A 51 5.89 -22.51 -15.43
C LEU A 51 4.69 -22.90 -14.56
N TRP A 52 4.23 -24.15 -14.70
CA TRP A 52 2.98 -24.64 -14.12
C TRP A 52 3.17 -25.73 -13.07
N SER A 53 4.08 -26.67 -13.32
CA SER A 53 4.22 -27.91 -12.55
C SER A 53 4.91 -27.70 -11.20
N PHE A 54 4.41 -28.39 -10.17
CA PHE A 54 5.09 -28.51 -8.88
C PHE A 54 6.40 -29.33 -9.00
N PRO A 55 7.36 -29.18 -8.06
CA PRO A 55 7.31 -28.35 -6.84
C PRO A 55 7.66 -26.88 -7.03
N ASN A 56 8.51 -26.52 -8.00
CA ASN A 56 8.97 -25.14 -8.21
C ASN A 56 8.23 -24.48 -9.38
N THR A 57 6.96 -24.17 -9.16
CA THR A 57 6.11 -23.50 -10.14
C THR A 57 6.21 -21.97 -10.03
N LEU A 58 6.54 -21.29 -11.13
CA LEU A 58 6.51 -19.83 -11.19
C LEU A 58 5.09 -19.28 -11.05
N ALA A 59 4.09 -19.98 -11.59
CA ALA A 59 2.68 -19.61 -11.48
C ALA A 59 2.18 -19.64 -10.03
N GLY A 60 2.56 -20.67 -9.29
CA GLY A 60 2.25 -20.79 -7.87
C GLY A 60 2.95 -19.73 -7.03
N ASP A 61 4.26 -19.54 -7.24
CA ASP A 61 5.05 -18.51 -6.54
C ASP A 61 4.48 -17.10 -6.77
N ALA A 62 4.13 -16.76 -8.01
CA ALA A 62 3.52 -15.48 -8.35
C ALA A 62 2.16 -15.27 -7.67
N THR A 63 1.34 -16.32 -7.54
CA THR A 63 0.05 -16.25 -6.81
C THR A 63 0.27 -15.97 -5.33
N VAL A 64 1.18 -16.73 -4.70
CA VAL A 64 1.53 -16.55 -3.28
C VAL A 64 2.11 -15.16 -3.06
N THR A 65 2.94 -14.67 -3.99
CA THR A 65 3.49 -13.32 -3.96
C THR A 65 2.40 -12.27 -3.91
N VAL A 66 1.33 -12.36 -4.72
CA VAL A 66 0.21 -11.39 -4.65
C VAL A 66 -0.47 -11.41 -3.28
N ILE A 67 -0.74 -12.59 -2.73
CA ILE A 67 -1.43 -12.73 -1.44
C ILE A 67 -0.61 -12.08 -0.33
N ILE A 68 0.68 -12.42 -0.25
CA ILE A 68 1.59 -11.91 0.78
C ILE A 68 1.80 -10.41 0.58
N GLN A 69 2.14 -9.97 -0.64
CA GLN A 69 2.46 -8.59 -0.94
C GLN A 69 1.29 -7.67 -0.62
N GLN A 70 0.07 -7.95 -1.11
CA GLN A 70 -1.07 -7.06 -0.87
C GLN A 70 -1.49 -7.03 0.61
N THR A 71 -1.30 -8.13 1.34
CA THR A 71 -1.51 -8.15 2.80
C THR A 71 -0.49 -7.26 3.53
N LEU A 72 0.79 -7.40 3.18
CA LEU A 72 1.86 -6.61 3.78
C LEU A 72 1.73 -5.12 3.40
N THR A 73 1.48 -4.79 2.14
CA THR A 73 1.23 -3.42 1.67
C THR A 73 0.13 -2.77 2.49
N TRP A 74 -0.99 -3.46 2.71
CA TRP A 74 -2.09 -2.91 3.52
C TRP A 74 -1.66 -2.57 4.96
N ILE A 75 -0.90 -3.45 5.61
CA ILE A 75 -0.44 -3.26 6.99
C ILE A 75 0.63 -2.16 7.05
N LEU A 76 1.64 -2.24 6.19
CA LEU A 76 2.79 -1.34 6.19
C LEU A 76 2.37 0.08 5.82
N ASP A 77 1.52 0.27 4.82
CA ASP A 77 1.01 1.61 4.48
C ASP A 77 0.11 2.17 5.57
N GLN A 78 -0.71 1.35 6.22
CA GLN A 78 -1.49 1.82 7.36
C GLN A 78 -0.58 2.36 8.47
N LEU A 79 0.55 1.69 8.75
CA LEU A 79 1.52 2.15 9.74
C LEU A 79 2.31 3.37 9.27
N SER A 80 2.77 3.38 8.01
CA SER A 80 3.56 4.46 7.42
C SER A 80 2.75 5.74 7.36
N VAL A 81 1.57 5.71 6.73
CA VAL A 81 0.70 6.89 6.59
C VAL A 81 0.32 7.46 7.95
N ARG A 82 0.02 6.61 8.95
CA ARG A 82 -0.23 7.06 10.33
C ARG A 82 0.97 7.78 10.92
N SER A 83 2.17 7.24 10.73
CA SER A 83 3.43 7.84 11.20
C SER A 83 3.68 9.19 10.52
N ASP A 84 3.48 9.25 9.21
CA ASP A 84 3.73 10.44 8.39
C ASP A 84 2.75 11.56 8.69
N VAL A 85 1.46 11.23 8.90
CA VAL A 85 0.45 12.17 9.38
C VAL A 85 0.80 12.70 10.77
N LYS A 86 1.17 11.83 11.72
CA LYS A 86 1.58 12.25 13.08
C LYS A 86 2.79 13.19 13.07
N LYS A 87 3.72 12.95 12.15
CA LYS A 87 4.90 13.80 11.94
C LYS A 87 4.60 15.07 11.13
N GLY A 88 3.39 15.26 10.62
CA GLY A 88 3.00 16.41 9.80
C GLY A 88 3.59 16.41 8.38
N VAL A 89 4.12 15.27 7.93
CA VAL A 89 4.70 15.10 6.58
C VAL A 89 3.62 15.34 5.54
N VAL A 90 2.44 14.77 5.73
CA VAL A 90 1.25 14.91 4.88
C VAL A 90 0.02 15.15 5.77
N ALA A 91 -1.00 15.85 5.24
CA ALA A 91 -2.24 16.05 5.97
C ALA A 91 -3.17 14.83 5.75
N PRO A 92 -4.05 14.49 6.70
CA PRO A 92 -5.14 13.57 6.42
C PRO A 92 -6.07 14.12 5.33
N LEU A 93 -6.76 13.24 4.60
CA LEU A 93 -7.74 13.63 3.59
C LEU A 93 -9.16 13.37 4.09
N ARG A 94 -10.10 14.24 3.73
CA ARG A 94 -11.53 13.94 3.87
C ARG A 94 -12.05 13.29 2.59
N MET A 95 -13.07 12.46 2.76
CA MET A 95 -13.78 11.84 1.66
C MET A 95 -14.52 12.93 0.87
N SER A 96 -14.40 12.89 -0.45
CA SER A 96 -15.20 13.77 -1.30
C SER A 96 -16.70 13.53 -1.07
N LYS A 97 -17.49 14.60 -0.96
CA LYS A 97 -18.96 14.51 -0.82
C LYS A 97 -19.62 13.72 -1.96
N ASN A 98 -19.00 13.73 -3.14
CA ASN A 98 -19.48 13.03 -4.34
C ASN A 98 -18.81 11.65 -4.55
N ALA A 99 -18.12 11.11 -3.54
CA ALA A 99 -17.47 9.82 -3.65
C ALA A 99 -18.49 8.70 -3.91
N ASN A 100 -18.16 7.80 -4.85
CA ASN A 100 -18.98 6.64 -5.17
C ASN A 100 -19.14 5.73 -3.94
N VAL A 101 -20.32 5.12 -3.80
CA VAL A 101 -20.67 4.12 -2.78
C VAL A 101 -19.60 3.03 -2.62
N VAL A 102 -19.00 2.57 -3.71
CA VAL A 102 -17.95 1.53 -3.67
C VAL A 102 -16.70 2.04 -2.94
N LEU A 103 -16.24 3.26 -3.22
CA LEU A 103 -15.07 3.84 -2.55
C LEU A 103 -15.38 4.13 -1.08
N ARG A 104 -16.58 4.64 -0.79
CA ARG A 104 -17.03 4.89 0.59
C ARG A 104 -17.11 3.61 1.42
N TRP A 105 -17.66 2.54 0.84
CA TRP A 105 -17.64 1.20 1.43
C TRP A 105 -16.21 0.69 1.61
N PHE A 106 -15.35 0.84 0.59
CA PHE A 106 -13.97 0.34 0.64
C PHE A 106 -13.14 1.06 1.71
N VAL A 107 -13.27 2.38 1.87
CA VAL A 107 -12.67 3.10 3.01
C VAL A 107 -13.35 2.69 4.32
N GLY A 108 -14.66 2.44 4.27
CA GLY A 108 -15.49 2.00 5.39
C GLY A 108 -16.22 3.13 6.11
N VAL A 109 -16.33 4.31 5.49
CA VAL A 109 -16.98 5.50 6.07
C VAL A 109 -18.43 5.22 6.46
N ASP A 110 -19.14 4.40 5.66
CA ASP A 110 -20.55 4.06 5.92
C ASP A 110 -20.73 2.94 6.97
N SER A 111 -19.66 2.48 7.64
CA SER A 111 -19.75 1.46 8.68
C SER A 111 -20.41 2.04 9.94
N PRO A 112 -21.41 1.37 10.56
CA PRO A 112 -22.06 1.85 11.79
C PRO A 112 -21.10 2.10 12.96
N LYS A 113 -19.98 1.36 12.97
CA LYS A 113 -18.89 1.47 13.96
C LYS A 113 -17.66 2.23 13.44
N PHE A 114 -17.84 3.11 12.46
CA PHE A 114 -16.74 3.92 11.93
C PHE A 114 -16.22 4.87 13.03
N GLY A 115 -14.90 5.03 13.13
CA GLY A 115 -14.24 5.82 14.21
C GLY A 115 -14.30 5.21 15.62
N GLN A 116 -15.11 4.17 15.85
CA GLN A 116 -15.22 3.53 17.17
C GLN A 116 -14.09 2.51 17.42
N LYS A 117 -13.78 2.27 18.70
CA LYS A 117 -12.87 1.19 19.11
C LYS A 117 -13.47 -0.16 18.68
N LYS A 118 -12.76 -0.88 17.82
CA LYS A 118 -13.13 -2.22 17.35
C LYS A 118 -12.46 -3.29 18.20
N THR A 119 -13.14 -4.41 18.42
CA THR A 119 -12.48 -5.63 18.91
C THR A 119 -11.50 -6.16 17.87
N VAL A 120 -10.54 -7.02 18.28
CA VAL A 120 -9.57 -7.63 17.35
C VAL A 120 -10.28 -8.38 16.22
N LYS A 121 -11.35 -9.13 16.53
CA LYS A 121 -12.14 -9.86 15.54
C LYS A 121 -12.77 -8.90 14.51
N GLU A 122 -13.39 -7.83 14.95
CA GLU A 122 -14.01 -6.83 14.06
C GLU A 122 -12.98 -6.08 13.24
N PHE A 123 -11.79 -5.80 13.81
CA PHE A 123 -10.67 -5.21 13.09
C PHE A 123 -10.19 -6.13 11.96
N LEU A 124 -10.00 -7.42 12.25
CA LEU A 124 -9.58 -8.42 11.27
C LEU A 124 -10.62 -8.62 10.17
N ILE A 125 -11.91 -8.70 10.51
CA ILE A 125 -12.98 -8.83 9.50
C ILE A 125 -13.03 -7.57 8.62
N PHE A 126 -12.97 -6.39 9.24
CA PHE A 126 -13.03 -5.12 8.52
C PHE A 126 -11.85 -4.97 7.54
N HIS A 127 -10.62 -5.15 7.99
CA HIS A 127 -9.47 -5.01 7.10
C HIS A 127 -9.32 -6.21 6.15
N GLY A 128 -9.63 -7.42 6.61
CA GLY A 128 -9.53 -8.65 5.84
C GLY A 128 -10.38 -8.64 4.56
N GLN A 129 -11.61 -8.11 4.62
CA GLN A 129 -12.45 -7.96 3.42
C GLN A 129 -11.81 -7.04 2.37
N ARG A 130 -11.19 -5.94 2.79
CA ARG A 130 -10.54 -4.96 1.89
C ARG A 130 -9.26 -5.52 1.29
N VAL A 131 -8.45 -6.19 2.11
CA VAL A 131 -7.25 -6.91 1.68
C VAL A 131 -7.63 -8.00 0.68
N LEU A 132 -8.69 -8.76 0.93
CA LEU A 132 -9.16 -9.80 0.00
C LEU A 132 -9.57 -9.20 -1.35
N VAL A 133 -10.33 -8.10 -1.36
CA VAL A 133 -10.69 -7.39 -2.60
C VAL A 133 -9.43 -6.92 -3.34
N LEU A 134 -8.44 -6.37 -2.62
CA LEU A 134 -7.19 -5.93 -3.21
C LEU A 134 -6.38 -7.10 -3.79
N ILE A 135 -6.28 -8.22 -3.09
CA ILE A 135 -5.65 -9.47 -3.56
C ILE A 135 -6.32 -9.93 -4.85
N LEU A 136 -7.65 -10.07 -4.86
CA LEU A 136 -8.38 -10.56 -6.02
C LEU A 136 -8.26 -9.62 -7.21
N ALA A 137 -8.45 -8.31 -7.00
CA ALA A 137 -8.34 -7.33 -8.07
C ALA A 137 -6.94 -7.32 -8.68
N THR A 138 -5.91 -7.36 -7.83
CA THR A 138 -4.51 -7.39 -8.28
C THR A 138 -4.17 -8.70 -8.96
N TRP A 139 -4.60 -9.84 -8.42
CA TRP A 139 -4.35 -11.16 -9.00
C TRP A 139 -4.99 -11.28 -10.38
N VAL A 140 -6.26 -10.88 -10.54
CA VAL A 140 -6.98 -10.95 -11.82
C VAL A 140 -6.32 -10.10 -12.91
N VAL A 141 -5.64 -9.00 -12.54
CA VAL A 141 -4.95 -8.15 -13.52
C VAL A 141 -3.53 -8.63 -13.78
N TYR A 142 -2.70 -8.70 -12.75
CA TYR A 142 -1.25 -8.89 -12.92
C TYR A 142 -0.88 -10.33 -13.20
N TRP A 143 -1.52 -11.30 -12.55
CA TRP A 143 -1.15 -12.70 -12.69
C TRP A 143 -1.36 -13.25 -14.11
N PRO A 144 -2.52 -13.10 -14.78
CA PRO A 144 -2.70 -13.66 -16.11
C PRO A 144 -1.84 -12.97 -17.17
N ILE A 145 -1.57 -11.66 -17.02
CA ILE A 145 -0.63 -10.94 -17.89
C ILE A 145 0.76 -11.55 -17.75
N ALA A 146 1.23 -11.73 -16.51
CA ALA A 146 2.54 -12.28 -16.23
C ALA A 146 2.69 -13.73 -16.74
N MET A 147 1.68 -14.57 -16.52
CA MET A 147 1.66 -15.94 -17.04
C MET A 147 1.58 -16.00 -18.56
N GLY A 148 0.81 -15.09 -19.19
CA GLY A 148 0.75 -14.97 -20.64
C GLY A 148 2.10 -14.61 -21.26
N ILE A 149 2.83 -13.67 -20.64
CA ILE A 149 4.19 -13.31 -21.05
C ILE A 149 5.12 -14.51 -20.91
N LEU A 150 5.15 -15.18 -19.77
CA LEU A 150 6.00 -16.35 -19.56
C LEU A 150 5.67 -17.49 -20.53
N ALA A 151 4.38 -17.79 -20.75
CA ALA A 151 3.97 -18.79 -21.73
C ALA A 151 4.44 -18.43 -23.15
N GLY A 152 4.34 -17.15 -23.52
CA GLY A 152 4.88 -16.63 -24.77
C GLY A 152 6.40 -16.79 -24.89
N LEU A 153 7.16 -16.45 -23.85
CA LEU A 153 8.61 -16.64 -23.81
C LEU A 153 8.99 -18.11 -23.98
N LYS A 154 8.33 -19.00 -23.24
CA LYS A 154 8.53 -20.45 -23.35
C LYS A 154 8.28 -20.95 -24.78
N ASN A 155 7.18 -20.56 -25.40
CA ASN A 155 6.83 -20.98 -26.77
C ASN A 155 7.84 -20.51 -27.82
N ASN A 156 8.55 -19.41 -27.56
CA ASN A 156 9.61 -18.89 -28.42
C ASN A 156 11.02 -19.43 -28.06
N GLY A 157 11.11 -20.44 -27.18
CA GLY A 157 12.39 -21.02 -26.75
C GLY A 157 13.22 -20.09 -25.86
N ILE A 158 12.63 -19.06 -25.27
CA ILE A 158 13.31 -18.19 -24.31
C ILE A 158 13.18 -18.80 -22.92
N GLY A 159 14.32 -18.96 -22.23
CA GLY A 159 14.36 -19.57 -20.90
C GLY A 159 14.63 -21.07 -20.89
N VAL A 160 14.83 -21.67 -22.07
CA VAL A 160 15.17 -23.09 -22.25
C VAL A 160 16.25 -23.51 -21.26
N ASP A 161 16.04 -24.69 -20.69
CA ASP A 161 16.91 -25.27 -19.70
C ASP A 161 18.36 -25.41 -20.20
N THR A 162 19.23 -24.56 -19.67
CA THR A 162 20.67 -24.61 -19.91
C THR A 162 21.40 -25.49 -18.88
N ARG A 163 20.73 -25.92 -17.81
CA ARG A 163 21.27 -26.76 -16.72
C ARG A 163 21.03 -28.25 -16.94
N GLY A 164 20.13 -28.62 -17.86
CA GLY A 164 19.82 -30.01 -18.20
C GLY A 164 19.03 -30.76 -17.13
N VAL A 165 18.26 -30.05 -16.30
CA VAL A 165 17.47 -30.61 -15.18
C VAL A 165 15.98 -30.83 -15.52
N GLY A 166 15.55 -30.53 -16.74
CA GLY A 166 14.22 -30.81 -17.30
C GLY A 166 13.13 -29.75 -17.06
N GLY A 167 13.48 -28.49 -16.76
CA GLY A 167 12.51 -27.41 -16.46
C GLY A 167 12.27 -26.41 -17.61
N ASP A 168 11.31 -25.50 -17.41
CA ASP A 168 10.94 -24.49 -18.40
C ASP A 168 11.82 -23.24 -18.34
N PHE A 169 12.34 -22.92 -17.14
CA PHE A 169 12.99 -21.64 -16.82
C PHE A 169 14.22 -21.78 -15.92
N ASN A 170 15.08 -22.77 -16.18
CA ASN A 170 16.29 -23.01 -15.37
C ASN A 170 17.49 -22.14 -15.74
N ASN A 171 17.29 -21.16 -16.63
CA ASN A 171 18.34 -20.25 -17.05
C ASN A 171 18.37 -18.99 -16.18
N TRP A 172 19.48 -18.79 -15.47
CA TRP A 172 19.75 -17.53 -14.78
C TRP A 172 19.93 -16.40 -15.80
N PRO A 173 19.44 -15.17 -15.53
CA PRO A 173 18.66 -14.71 -14.37
C PRO A 173 17.14 -14.61 -14.65
N LEU A 174 16.60 -15.41 -15.58
CA LEU A 174 15.25 -15.18 -16.10
C LEU A 174 14.13 -15.28 -15.04
N PRO A 175 14.04 -16.35 -14.21
CA PRO A 175 13.01 -16.41 -13.19
C PRO A 175 13.17 -15.32 -12.12
N GLU A 176 14.40 -14.86 -11.86
CA GLU A 176 14.66 -13.79 -10.90
C GLU A 176 14.26 -12.42 -11.43
N ILE A 177 14.60 -12.11 -12.68
CA ILE A 177 14.14 -10.90 -13.37
C ILE A 177 12.61 -10.89 -13.42
N PHE A 178 11.98 -12.00 -13.77
CA PHE A 178 10.53 -12.14 -13.75
C PHE A 178 9.96 -11.73 -12.40
N LYS A 179 10.47 -12.32 -11.31
CA LYS A 179 9.97 -12.08 -9.96
C LYS A 179 10.21 -10.64 -9.52
N GLY A 180 11.35 -10.05 -9.87
CA GLY A 180 11.66 -8.65 -9.63
C GLY A 180 10.72 -7.69 -10.35
N VAL A 181 10.50 -7.89 -11.66
CA VAL A 181 9.57 -7.08 -12.46
C VAL A 181 8.14 -7.26 -11.96
N TYR A 182 7.75 -8.49 -11.60
CA TYR A 182 6.43 -8.76 -11.05
C TYR A 182 6.21 -8.04 -9.72
N GLY A 183 7.17 -8.13 -8.79
CA GLY A 183 7.14 -7.38 -7.53
C GLY A 183 7.07 -5.87 -7.74
N PHE A 184 7.87 -5.34 -8.68
CA PHE A 184 7.84 -3.92 -9.06
C PHE A 184 6.46 -3.48 -9.55
N ALA A 185 5.85 -4.28 -10.42
CA ALA A 185 4.52 -4.02 -10.95
C ALA A 185 3.44 -4.07 -9.86
N LEU A 186 3.53 -5.03 -8.93
CA LEU A 186 2.61 -5.12 -7.79
C LEU A 186 2.73 -3.90 -6.85
N GLY A 187 3.93 -3.34 -6.66
CA GLY A 187 4.14 -2.16 -5.84
C GLY A 187 3.42 -0.90 -6.36
N ALA A 188 2.94 -0.92 -7.61
CA ALA A 188 2.12 0.17 -8.17
C ALA A 188 0.73 0.27 -7.53
N THR A 189 0.30 -0.70 -6.72
CA THR A 189 -0.97 -0.65 -5.97
C THR A 189 -0.87 0.16 -4.68
N THR A 190 0.34 0.36 -4.16
CA THR A 190 0.63 1.03 -2.88
C THR A 190 0.09 2.48 -2.81
N PRO A 191 0.17 3.34 -3.86
CA PRO A 191 -0.43 4.67 -3.81
C PRO A 191 -1.94 4.65 -3.54
N PHE A 192 -2.65 3.67 -4.08
CA PHE A 192 -4.09 3.53 -3.85
C PHE A 192 -4.39 3.15 -2.40
N VAL A 193 -3.63 2.20 -1.83
CA VAL A 193 -3.77 1.80 -0.43
C VAL A 193 -3.48 3.00 0.48
N SER A 194 -2.37 3.69 0.25
CA SER A 194 -1.99 4.89 1.00
C SER A 194 -3.04 6.00 0.91
N TYR A 195 -3.62 6.21 -0.27
CA TYR A 195 -4.73 7.15 -0.46
C TYR A 195 -5.96 6.78 0.38
N VAL A 196 -6.35 5.50 0.38
CA VAL A 196 -7.44 4.99 1.23
C VAL A 196 -7.14 5.19 2.71
N GLN A 197 -5.90 4.98 3.16
CA GLN A 197 -5.51 5.21 4.55
C GLN A 197 -5.52 6.70 4.93
N LEU A 198 -5.11 7.60 4.02
CA LEU A 198 -5.21 9.04 4.24
C LEU A 198 -6.64 9.49 4.47
N ILE A 199 -7.59 8.96 3.68
CA ILE A 199 -9.01 9.25 3.86
C ILE A 199 -9.52 8.65 5.17
N TYR A 200 -9.19 7.39 5.45
CA TYR A 200 -9.58 6.73 6.68
C TYR A 200 -9.14 7.53 7.91
N LEU A 201 -7.92 8.08 7.91
CA LEU A 201 -7.41 8.90 9.00
C LEU A 201 -8.07 10.28 9.08
N GLY A 202 -8.40 10.92 7.96
CA GLY A 202 -9.04 12.24 8.00
C GLY A 202 -10.49 12.17 8.44
N GLU A 203 -11.19 11.10 8.09
CA GLU A 203 -12.58 10.84 8.55
C GLU A 203 -12.64 10.34 10.00
N THR A 204 -11.55 9.77 10.54
CA THR A 204 -11.47 9.35 11.95
C THR A 204 -10.81 10.37 12.87
N ALA A 205 -10.31 11.47 12.33
CA ALA A 205 -9.81 12.58 13.12
C ALA A 205 -10.99 13.29 13.82
N ASN A 206 -11.00 13.27 15.16
CA ASN A 206 -12.05 13.88 15.97
C ASN A 206 -12.17 15.38 15.68
N PRO A 207 -13.37 15.91 15.38
CA PRO A 207 -13.61 17.35 15.30
C PRO A 207 -13.33 18.07 16.63
N ASP A 208 -13.43 17.36 17.77
CA ASP A 208 -13.20 17.93 19.10
C ASP A 208 -11.73 18.29 19.38
N SER A 209 -10.78 17.78 18.59
CA SER A 209 -9.36 18.14 18.69
C SER A 209 -9.06 19.58 18.24
N GLU A 210 -10.02 20.25 17.57
CA GLU A 210 -9.94 21.68 17.28
C GLU A 210 -10.32 22.56 18.49
N SER A 211 -11.03 22.02 19.49
CA SER A 211 -11.41 22.77 20.71
C SER A 211 -10.34 22.78 21.81
N GLU A 212 -9.25 22.01 21.65
CA GLU A 212 -8.15 21.92 22.62
C GLU A 212 -6.88 22.68 22.18
N LEU A 213 -6.97 23.55 21.17
CA LEU A 213 -5.96 24.60 21.03
C LEU A 213 -6.17 25.57 22.21
N PRO A 214 -5.20 25.72 23.13
CA PRO A 214 -5.41 26.57 24.28
C PRO A 214 -5.68 27.98 23.79
N ALA A 215 -6.85 28.51 24.16
CA ALA A 215 -7.20 29.92 24.13
C ALA A 215 -6.23 30.72 25.03
N ARG A 216 -4.95 30.77 24.65
CA ARG A 216 -3.86 31.42 25.38
C ARG A 216 -3.09 32.38 24.47
N VAL A 217 -3.79 33.28 23.76
CA VAL A 217 -3.22 34.57 23.32
C VAL A 217 -4.31 35.65 23.13
N ALA A 218 -5.41 35.63 23.88
CA ALA A 218 -6.46 36.66 23.74
C ALA A 218 -6.90 37.35 25.04
N ASP A 219 -6.23 37.08 26.16
CA ASP A 219 -6.45 37.79 27.42
C ASP A 219 -5.09 38.31 27.91
N GLY A 220 -4.66 39.43 27.36
CA GLY A 220 -3.36 40.01 27.65
C GLY A 220 -3.18 41.43 27.13
N GLU A 221 -4.25 42.23 27.12
CA GLU A 221 -4.16 43.68 26.93
C GLU A 221 -5.50 44.29 27.36
N ASN A 222 -5.54 44.88 28.57
CA ASN A 222 -6.44 45.97 29.01
C ASN A 222 -6.44 46.22 30.54
N ASP A 223 -5.38 45.83 31.25
CA ASP A 223 -5.11 46.36 32.61
C ASP A 223 -3.97 47.38 32.55
N GLU A 224 -4.21 48.55 31.94
CA GLU A 224 -3.40 49.76 32.18
C GLU A 224 -4.07 51.03 31.65
N ALA A 225 -5.15 51.48 32.32
CA ALA A 225 -5.64 52.86 32.20
C ALA A 225 -6.55 53.26 33.37
N LYS A 226 -6.04 53.17 34.60
CA LYS A 226 -6.58 53.92 35.75
C LYS A 226 -5.43 54.44 36.60
N LEU A 227 -4.79 55.51 36.13
CA LEU A 227 -3.97 56.40 36.94
C LEU A 227 -3.74 57.68 36.14
N THR A 228 -4.64 58.65 36.32
CA THR A 228 -4.38 60.11 36.38
C THR A 228 -5.73 60.81 36.34
N ASP A 229 -6.16 61.34 37.48
CA ASP A 229 -6.59 62.74 37.57
C ASP A 229 -6.72 63.14 39.05
N HIS A 230 -5.95 64.15 39.39
CA HIS A 230 -6.03 64.97 40.59
C HIS A 230 -6.95 66.15 40.33
#